data_AF-U2S605-F1
#
_entry.id   AF-U2S605-F1
#
_cell.length_a   1.000
_cell.length_b   1.000
_cell.length_c   1.000
_cell.angle_alpha   90.00
_cell.angle_beta   90.00
_cell.angle_gamma   90.00
#
_symmetry.space_group_name_H-M   'P 1'
#
loop_
_entity.id
_entity.type
_entity.pdbx_description
1 polymer ?
#
loop_
_entity_poly.entity_id
_entity_poly.type
_entity_poly.pdbx_seq_one_letter_code
_entity_poly.pdbx_strand_id
1 'polypeptide(L)'
;MTLSLDEVRSIRFPMARKPNEDGYRASSVDKFMDELEISYADLVNENEKLKANAGAGEENARLTQQTNQLGAQVSSLGQENEQLRAQLNELRSASDQGSAASAQLAGENDQLRAQIAELQAQLQAAQSAPASAAAASGEPQRVVVTAAQEAGPWAARLLEMSTHEADQLIEEANRQADQVRADAEADADRTRADARVQAEQLVEEATQKAARLDYEARNTADRVTAEAHENARRLIDEAQQRADALDGEVASKRTELLSALESERDNLTASVSQLRGFESEYRANLTSQIQNHLESLQNLSLAPQASGQTPRLDALMNNQG
;
A
#
# COMPACT_ATOMS: atom_id res chain seq x y z
N MET A 1 -0.41 45.79 7.34
CA MET A 1 -0.63 46.24 5.95
C MET A 1 0.67 46.87 5.50
N THR A 2 1.52 46.11 4.83
CA THR A 2 2.79 46.58 4.26
C THR A 2 2.54 46.93 2.81
N LEU A 3 3.03 48.08 2.35
CA LEU A 3 2.94 48.46 0.93
C LEU A 3 3.62 47.40 0.06
N SER A 4 3.02 47.09 -1.08
CA SER A 4 3.66 46.24 -2.10
C SER A 4 4.79 47.00 -2.82
N LEU A 5 5.72 46.28 -3.43
CA LEU A 5 6.85 46.86 -4.17
C LEU A 5 6.37 47.82 -5.28
N ASP A 6 5.26 47.47 -5.95
CA ASP A 6 4.62 48.30 -6.96
C ASP A 6 3.98 49.57 -6.37
N GLU A 7 3.42 49.47 -5.17
CA GLU A 7 2.90 50.63 -4.44
C GLU A 7 4.02 51.60 -4.09
N VAL A 8 5.16 51.11 -3.59
CA VAL A 8 6.32 51.97 -3.25
C VAL A 8 6.87 52.66 -4.49
N ARG A 9 6.93 51.97 -5.63
CA ARG A 9 7.30 52.56 -6.94
C ARG A 9 6.35 53.62 -7.45
N SER A 10 5.06 53.51 -7.11
CA SER A 10 4.03 54.47 -7.55
C SER A 10 4.05 55.78 -6.75
N ILE A 11 4.73 55.81 -5.59
CA ILE A 11 4.77 56.99 -4.73
C ILE A 11 5.62 58.08 -5.38
N ARG A 12 5.00 59.22 -5.66
CA ARG A 12 5.65 60.42 -6.19
C ARG A 12 5.83 61.45 -5.08
N PHE A 13 7.07 61.88 -4.86
CA PHE A 13 7.36 62.96 -3.92
C PHE A 13 7.32 64.33 -4.64
N PRO A 14 6.64 65.35 -4.08
CA PRO A 14 6.62 66.69 -4.64
C PRO A 14 7.99 67.38 -4.48
N MET A 15 8.48 68.01 -5.55
CA MET A 15 9.75 68.74 -5.53
C MET A 15 9.61 70.07 -4.77
N ALA A 16 10.55 70.39 -3.89
CA ALA A 16 10.57 71.67 -3.17
C ALA A 16 10.64 72.83 -4.18
N ARG A 17 9.70 73.78 -4.09
CA ARG A 17 9.50 74.85 -5.08
C ARG A 17 10.32 76.11 -4.79
N LYS A 18 11.04 76.18 -3.66
CA LYS A 18 11.78 77.36 -3.22
C LYS A 18 13.23 77.03 -2.82
N PRO A 19 14.18 77.96 -3.00
CA PRO A 19 15.61 77.73 -2.73
C PRO A 19 15.99 77.47 -1.27
N ASN A 20 15.11 77.80 -0.31
CA ASN A 20 15.37 77.73 1.14
C ASN A 20 14.49 76.70 1.89
N GLU A 21 13.81 75.80 1.18
CA GLU A 21 13.10 74.67 1.82
C GLU A 21 13.96 73.41 1.67
N ASP A 22 14.46 72.89 2.79
CA ASP A 22 15.31 71.71 2.86
C ASP A 22 14.54 70.44 2.47
N GLY A 23 14.49 70.19 1.18
CA GLY A 23 14.01 68.92 0.60
C GLY A 23 15.16 67.93 0.42
N TYR A 24 14.88 66.64 0.59
CA TYR A 24 15.81 65.59 0.19
C TYR A 24 16.11 65.70 -1.30
N ARG A 25 17.38 65.51 -1.68
CA ARG A 25 17.81 65.53 -3.08
C ARG A 25 17.15 64.36 -3.81
N ALA A 26 16.47 64.62 -4.91
CA ALA A 26 15.77 63.60 -5.70
C ALA A 26 16.69 62.41 -6.07
N SER A 27 17.95 62.67 -6.45
CA SER A 27 18.91 61.62 -6.77
C SER A 27 19.36 60.77 -5.59
N SER A 28 19.27 61.28 -4.36
CA SER A 28 19.54 60.51 -3.14
C SER A 28 18.33 59.67 -2.73
N VAL A 29 17.12 60.18 -2.97
CA VAL A 29 15.88 59.43 -2.73
C VAL A 29 15.73 58.29 -3.74
N ASP A 30 16.01 58.51 -5.03
CA ASP A 30 15.96 57.45 -6.05
C ASP A 30 16.95 56.31 -5.73
N LYS A 31 18.21 56.63 -5.42
CA LYS A 31 19.20 55.60 -5.04
C LYS A 31 18.79 54.78 -3.82
N PHE A 32 18.20 55.45 -2.83
CA PHE A 32 17.70 54.77 -1.64
C PHE A 32 16.47 53.91 -1.95
N MET A 33 15.61 54.33 -2.88
CA MET A 33 14.47 53.53 -3.35
C MET A 33 14.93 52.31 -4.13
N ASP A 34 15.99 52.42 -4.95
CA ASP A 34 16.60 51.27 -5.65
C ASP A 34 17.16 50.25 -4.64
N GLU A 35 17.88 50.70 -3.61
CA GLU A 35 18.41 49.83 -2.55
C GLU A 35 17.31 49.18 -1.71
N LEU A 36 16.26 49.93 -1.38
CA LEU A 36 15.06 49.40 -0.72
C LEU A 36 14.34 48.36 -1.57
N GLU A 37 14.30 48.55 -2.89
CA GLU A 37 13.67 47.61 -3.80
C GLU A 37 14.39 46.26 -3.78
N ILE A 38 15.72 46.29 -3.90
CA ILE A 38 16.57 45.11 -3.85
C ILE A 38 16.41 44.40 -2.50
N SER A 39 16.52 45.14 -1.39
CA SER A 39 16.41 44.54 -0.06
C SER A 39 15.03 43.96 0.23
N TYR A 40 13.97 44.59 -0.30
CA TYR A 40 12.60 44.08 -0.13
C TYR A 40 12.35 42.84 -0.99
N ALA A 41 12.85 42.81 -2.23
CA ALA A 41 12.79 41.62 -3.08
C ALA A 41 13.54 40.43 -2.44
N ASP A 42 14.72 40.69 -1.86
CA ASP A 42 15.48 39.68 -1.12
C ASP A 42 14.72 39.19 0.12
N LEU A 43 14.11 40.09 0.88
CA LEU A 43 13.33 39.74 2.08
C LEU A 43 12.05 38.95 1.75
N VAL A 44 11.40 39.25 0.62
CA VAL A 44 10.24 38.49 0.13
C VAL A 44 10.67 37.09 -0.31
N ASN A 45 11.74 36.99 -1.10
CA ASN A 45 12.30 35.70 -1.52
C ASN A 45 12.74 34.84 -0.33
N GLU A 46 13.35 35.45 0.69
CA GLU A 46 13.74 34.75 1.91
C GLU A 46 12.51 34.29 2.72
N ASN A 47 11.47 35.12 2.83
CA ASN A 47 10.21 34.72 3.46
C ASN A 47 9.51 33.58 2.71
N GLU A 48 9.50 33.59 1.38
CA GLU A 48 8.94 32.50 0.58
C GLU A 48 9.73 31.21 0.76
N LYS A 49 11.06 31.27 0.78
CA LYS A 49 11.92 30.12 1.10
C LYS A 49 11.68 29.59 2.51
N LEU A 50 11.56 30.47 3.50
CA LEU A 50 11.28 30.08 4.89
C LEU A 50 9.90 29.43 5.03
N LYS A 51 8.88 29.96 4.35
CA LYS A 51 7.54 29.35 4.29
C LYS A 51 7.57 27.99 3.59
N ALA A 52 8.31 27.85 2.50
CA ALA A 52 8.48 26.58 1.80
C ALA A 52 9.17 25.53 2.70
N ASN A 53 10.24 25.91 3.41
CA ASN A 53 10.91 25.03 4.37
C ASN A 53 10.02 24.68 5.57
N ALA A 54 9.23 25.62 6.08
CA ALA A 54 8.27 25.35 7.15
C ALA A 54 7.18 24.38 6.69
N GLY A 55 6.63 24.57 5.48
CA GLY A 55 5.66 23.65 4.87
C GLY A 55 6.22 22.25 4.65
N ALA A 56 7.47 22.14 4.16
CA ALA A 56 8.17 20.87 4.03
C ALA A 56 8.42 20.20 5.40
N GLY A 57 8.70 20.99 6.45
CA GLY A 57 8.81 20.49 7.83
C GLY A 57 7.51 19.93 8.38
N GLU A 58 6.38 20.61 8.12
CA GLU A 58 5.04 20.12 8.50
C GLU A 58 4.64 18.86 7.75
N GLU A 59 4.94 18.78 6.46
CA GLU A 59 4.70 17.59 5.64
C GLU A 59 5.54 16.40 6.12
N ASN A 60 6.80 16.63 6.44
CA ASN A 60 7.69 15.59 6.97
C ASN A 60 7.26 15.12 8.37
N ALA A 61 6.75 16.03 9.21
CA ALA A 61 6.15 15.67 10.49
C ALA A 61 4.88 14.82 10.33
N ARG A 62 4.02 15.15 9.37
CA ARG A 62 2.82 14.36 9.03
C ARG A 62 3.18 12.98 8.51
N LEU A 63 4.14 12.88 7.59
CA LEU A 63 4.65 11.62 7.06
C LEU A 63 5.25 10.74 8.16
N THR A 64 5.99 11.34 9.10
CA THR A 64 6.53 10.62 10.27
C THR A 64 5.40 10.09 11.16
N GLN A 65 4.37 10.88 11.41
CA GLN A 65 3.23 10.46 12.21
C GLN A 65 2.43 9.33 11.53
N GLN A 66 2.23 9.41 10.22
CA GLN A 66 1.59 8.36 9.43
C GLN A 66 2.41 7.07 9.42
N THR A 67 3.74 7.16 9.30
CA THR A 67 4.65 6.00 9.36
C THR A 67 4.57 5.31 10.71
N ASN A 68 4.52 6.07 11.81
CA ASN A 68 4.35 5.51 13.14
C ASN A 68 2.98 4.84 13.33
N GLN A 69 1.91 5.42 12.77
CA GLN A 69 0.57 4.81 12.81
C GLN A 69 0.51 3.50 12.00
N LEU A 70 1.10 3.48 10.80
CA LEU A 70 1.18 2.27 9.98
C LEU A 70 2.03 1.19 10.66
N GLY A 71 3.15 1.56 11.29
CA GLY A 71 3.97 0.63 12.07
C GLY A 71 3.20 0.00 13.25
N ALA A 72 2.39 0.79 13.95
CA ALA A 72 1.52 0.29 15.01
C ALA A 72 0.43 -0.66 14.48
N GLN A 73 -0.20 -0.34 13.34
CA GLN A 73 -1.18 -1.22 12.70
C GLN A 73 -0.57 -2.54 12.25
N VAL A 74 0.60 -2.52 11.60
CA VAL A 74 1.30 -3.74 11.16
C VAL A 74 1.64 -4.64 12.37
N SER A 75 2.07 -4.03 13.49
CA SER A 75 2.34 -4.77 14.72
C SER A 75 1.07 -5.41 15.29
N SER A 76 -0.05 -4.69 15.31
CA SER A 76 -1.36 -5.21 15.75
C SER A 76 -1.86 -6.35 14.86
N LEU A 77 -1.79 -6.19 13.54
CA LEU A 77 -2.19 -7.22 12.57
C LEU A 77 -1.26 -8.44 12.64
N GLY A 78 0.02 -8.25 12.97
CA GLY A 78 0.96 -9.33 13.22
C GLY A 78 0.55 -10.18 14.42
N GLN A 79 0.22 -9.53 15.54
CA GLN A 79 -0.27 -10.22 16.74
C GLN A 79 -1.60 -10.95 16.48
N GLU A 80 -2.53 -10.34 15.76
CA GLU A 80 -3.79 -10.98 15.38
C GLU A 80 -3.57 -12.22 14.49
N ASN A 81 -2.67 -12.14 13.51
CA ASN A 81 -2.32 -13.29 12.68
C ASN A 81 -1.68 -14.43 13.48
N GLU A 82 -0.82 -14.12 14.45
CA GLU A 82 -0.26 -15.12 15.35
C GLU A 82 -1.35 -15.79 16.21
N GLN A 83 -2.30 -15.00 16.73
CA GLN A 83 -3.44 -15.52 17.49
C GLN A 83 -4.34 -16.41 16.62
N LEU A 84 -4.68 -15.99 15.41
CA LEU A 84 -5.49 -16.78 14.48
C LEU A 84 -4.78 -18.08 14.08
N ARG A 85 -3.46 -18.05 13.88
CA ARG A 85 -2.67 -19.26 13.62
C ARG A 85 -2.67 -20.21 14.81
N ALA A 86 -2.57 -19.69 16.03
CA ALA A 86 -2.66 -20.49 17.24
C ALA A 86 -4.04 -21.16 17.36
N GLN A 87 -5.12 -20.40 17.13
CA GLN A 87 -6.49 -20.94 17.13
C GLN A 87 -6.68 -22.02 16.07
N LEU A 88 -6.21 -21.80 14.84
CA LEU A 88 -6.31 -22.82 13.77
C LEU A 88 -5.56 -24.10 14.13
N ASN A 89 -4.40 -24.00 14.78
CA ASN A 89 -3.66 -25.16 15.23
C ASN A 89 -4.39 -25.92 16.36
N GLU A 90 -5.02 -25.18 17.28
CA GLU A 90 -5.85 -25.76 18.33
C GLU A 90 -7.07 -26.48 17.76
N LEU A 91 -7.83 -25.86 16.85
CA LEU A 91 -8.96 -26.52 16.17
C LEU A 91 -8.50 -27.76 15.38
N ARG A 92 -7.35 -27.69 14.71
CA ARG A 92 -6.78 -28.84 14.00
C ARG A 92 -6.52 -29.99 14.97
N SER A 93 -5.86 -29.72 16.09
CA SER A 93 -5.57 -30.73 17.11
C SER A 93 -6.84 -31.32 17.72
N ALA A 94 -7.86 -30.51 17.97
CA ALA A 94 -9.15 -30.97 18.46
C ALA A 94 -9.87 -31.87 17.44
N SER A 95 -9.80 -31.52 16.15
CA SER A 95 -10.32 -32.36 15.06
C SER A 95 -9.59 -33.69 14.95
N ASP A 96 -8.26 -33.69 15.03
CA ASP A 96 -7.45 -34.91 14.96
C ASP A 96 -7.73 -35.83 16.16
N GLN A 97 -7.90 -35.26 17.36
CA GLN A 97 -8.33 -35.99 18.55
C GLN A 97 -9.73 -36.59 18.38
N GLY A 98 -10.68 -35.83 17.84
CA GLY A 98 -12.03 -36.31 17.55
C GLY A 98 -12.03 -37.47 16.54
N SER A 99 -11.22 -37.36 15.47
CA SER A 99 -11.07 -38.43 14.49
C SER A 99 -10.44 -39.68 15.10
N ALA A 100 -9.44 -39.53 15.97
CA ALA A 100 -8.81 -40.65 16.67
C ALA A 100 -9.79 -41.34 17.63
N ALA A 101 -10.56 -40.58 18.40
CA ALA A 101 -11.60 -41.12 19.29
C ALA A 101 -12.69 -41.86 18.50
N SER A 102 -13.12 -41.32 17.36
CA SER A 102 -14.09 -41.99 16.48
C SER A 102 -13.54 -43.30 15.91
N ALA A 103 -12.26 -43.35 15.54
CA ALA A 103 -11.63 -44.57 15.05
C ALA A 103 -11.50 -45.64 16.15
N GLN A 104 -11.22 -45.22 17.39
CA GLN A 104 -11.21 -46.13 18.55
C GLN A 104 -12.60 -46.72 18.81
N LEU A 105 -13.63 -45.87 18.87
CA LEU A 105 -15.01 -46.32 19.07
C LEU A 105 -15.50 -47.24 17.95
N ALA A 106 -15.08 -47.00 16.70
CA ALA A 106 -15.38 -47.90 15.59
C ALA A 106 -14.74 -49.28 15.79
N GLY A 107 -13.45 -49.31 16.17
CA GLY A 107 -12.74 -50.55 16.47
C GLY A 107 -13.36 -51.34 17.64
N GLU A 108 -13.77 -50.65 18.71
CA GLU A 108 -14.48 -51.27 19.84
C GLU A 108 -15.84 -51.84 19.42
N ASN A 109 -16.59 -51.13 18.56
CA ASN A 109 -17.85 -51.63 18.02
C ASN A 109 -17.66 -52.90 17.18
N ASP A 110 -16.62 -52.96 16.35
CA ASP A 110 -16.31 -54.14 15.56
C ASP A 110 -15.92 -55.33 16.46
N GLN A 111 -15.17 -55.09 17.53
CA GLN A 111 -14.84 -56.12 18.53
C GLN A 111 -16.08 -56.64 19.27
N LEU A 112 -16.97 -55.74 19.70
CA LEU A 112 -18.23 -56.14 20.36
C LEU A 112 -19.12 -56.92 19.41
N ARG A 113 -19.21 -56.52 18.14
CA ARG A 113 -19.93 -57.28 17.10
C ARG A 113 -19.35 -58.67 16.91
N ALA A 114 -18.03 -58.82 16.89
CA ALA A 114 -17.37 -60.12 16.82
C ALA A 114 -17.68 -61.00 18.05
N GLN A 115 -17.66 -60.43 19.26
CA GLN A 115 -18.02 -61.16 20.48
C GLN A 115 -19.49 -61.61 20.49
N ILE A 116 -20.41 -60.78 20.03
CA ILE A 116 -21.82 -61.14 19.90
C ILE A 116 -22.00 -62.29 18.90
N ALA A 117 -21.31 -62.24 17.77
CA ALA A 117 -21.35 -63.31 16.77
C ALA A 117 -20.79 -64.64 17.30
N GLU A 118 -19.68 -64.59 18.05
CA GLU A 118 -19.08 -65.75 18.73
C GLU A 118 -20.06 -66.38 19.74
N LEU A 119 -20.66 -65.56 20.62
CA LEU A 119 -21.63 -66.02 21.61
C LEU A 119 -22.89 -66.60 20.95
N GLN A 120 -23.37 -66.00 19.85
CA GLN A 120 -24.48 -66.53 19.08
C GLN A 120 -24.14 -67.89 18.45
N ALA A 121 -22.93 -68.06 17.91
CA ALA A 121 -22.47 -69.33 17.37
C ALA A 121 -22.38 -70.42 18.45
N GLN A 122 -21.91 -70.08 19.66
CA GLN A 122 -21.89 -71.00 20.81
C GLN A 122 -23.30 -71.41 21.25
N LEU A 123 -24.25 -70.46 21.29
CA LEU A 123 -25.65 -70.76 21.57
C LEU A 123 -26.28 -71.66 20.52
N GLN A 124 -26.05 -71.39 19.23
CA GLN A 124 -26.51 -72.25 18.14
C GLN A 124 -25.88 -73.64 18.20
N ALA A 125 -24.59 -73.76 18.51
CA ALA A 125 -23.91 -75.05 18.69
C ALA A 125 -24.50 -75.85 19.87
N ALA A 126 -24.81 -75.19 20.98
CA ALA A 126 -25.48 -75.82 22.13
C ALA A 126 -26.92 -76.26 21.82
N GLN A 127 -27.64 -75.52 20.95
CA GLN A 127 -29.00 -75.86 20.51
C GLN A 127 -29.04 -76.95 19.42
N SER A 128 -27.97 -77.07 18.62
CA SER A 128 -27.86 -78.01 17.50
C SER A 128 -27.08 -79.29 17.84
N ALA A 129 -26.56 -79.40 19.07
CA ALA A 129 -26.00 -80.65 19.59
C ALA A 129 -27.06 -81.76 19.54
N PRO A 130 -26.80 -82.90 18.86
CA PRO A 130 -27.77 -83.97 18.76
C PRO A 130 -28.02 -84.58 20.14
N ALA A 131 -29.29 -84.78 20.48
CA ALA A 131 -29.71 -85.64 21.58
C ALA A 131 -29.16 -87.06 21.34
N SER A 132 -27.96 -87.35 21.84
CA SER A 132 -27.40 -88.69 21.90
C SER A 132 -26.57 -88.85 23.18
N ALA A 133 -27.28 -89.32 24.22
CA ALA A 133 -26.81 -90.14 25.33
C ALA A 133 -25.81 -89.54 26.34
N ALA A 134 -26.36 -89.05 27.45
CA ALA A 134 -25.88 -89.41 28.77
C ALA A 134 -27.00 -90.20 29.48
N ALA A 135 -26.81 -91.51 29.56
CA ALA A 135 -27.46 -92.37 30.53
C ALA A 135 -26.57 -92.46 31.78
N ALA A 136 -27.22 -92.63 32.93
CA ALA A 136 -26.69 -92.80 34.30
C ALA A 136 -26.33 -91.47 35.00
N SER A 137 -26.91 -91.10 36.14
CA SER A 137 -27.76 -91.83 37.09
C SER A 137 -28.50 -90.79 37.94
N GLY A 138 -29.82 -90.80 37.87
CA GLY A 138 -30.70 -90.01 38.70
C GLY A 138 -32.11 -90.50 38.38
N GLU A 139 -32.65 -91.33 39.27
CA GLU A 139 -33.96 -91.96 39.15
C GLU A 139 -35.00 -90.96 38.60
N PRO A 140 -35.54 -91.19 37.39
CA PRO A 140 -36.80 -90.60 37.06
C PRO A 140 -37.84 -91.39 37.86
N GLN A 141 -38.23 -90.85 39.01
CA GLN A 141 -39.48 -91.25 39.65
C GLN A 141 -40.60 -90.90 38.66
N ARG A 142 -40.85 -91.80 37.70
CA ARG A 142 -42.11 -91.85 36.98
C ARG A 142 -43.12 -92.16 38.05
N VAL A 143 -43.75 -91.11 38.58
CA VAL A 143 -45.08 -91.22 39.13
C VAL A 143 -45.94 -91.67 37.96
N VAL A 144 -46.03 -92.99 37.79
CA VAL A 144 -47.18 -93.60 37.18
C VAL A 144 -48.28 -93.23 38.15
N VAL A 145 -48.95 -92.12 37.88
CA VAL A 145 -50.29 -91.98 38.41
C VAL A 145 -50.99 -93.17 37.76
N THR A 146 -51.18 -94.24 38.53
CA THR A 146 -52.30 -95.15 38.34
C THR A 146 -53.56 -94.32 38.57
N ALA A 147 -53.78 -93.33 37.71
CA ALA A 147 -55.06 -92.73 37.50
C ALA A 147 -55.81 -93.82 36.75
N ALA A 148 -56.78 -94.35 37.46
CA ALA A 148 -57.79 -95.29 37.01
C ALA A 148 -58.07 -95.17 35.50
N GLN A 149 -58.41 -96.31 34.91
CA GLN A 149 -58.90 -96.48 33.54
C GLN A 149 -60.19 -95.67 33.21
N GLU A 150 -60.40 -94.51 33.82
CA GLU A 150 -61.57 -93.63 33.68
C GLU A 150 -61.22 -92.16 33.36
N ALA A 151 -59.94 -91.79 33.12
CA ALA A 151 -59.55 -90.41 32.73
C ALA A 151 -58.88 -90.27 31.35
N GLY A 152 -58.91 -91.31 30.50
CA GLY A 152 -58.32 -91.31 29.15
C GLY A 152 -58.83 -90.21 28.20
N PRO A 153 -60.11 -89.79 28.25
CA PRO A 153 -60.62 -88.73 27.36
C PRO A 153 -60.33 -87.30 27.83
N TRP A 154 -60.21 -87.05 29.14
CA TRP A 154 -60.10 -85.69 29.69
C TRP A 154 -58.66 -85.15 29.62
N ALA A 155 -57.66 -85.97 29.98
CA ALA A 155 -56.26 -85.53 29.98
C ALA A 155 -55.73 -85.25 28.56
N ALA A 156 -56.12 -86.06 27.57
CA ALA A 156 -55.81 -85.80 26.17
C ALA A 156 -56.47 -84.50 25.67
N ARG A 157 -57.71 -84.24 26.10
CA ARG A 157 -58.46 -83.03 25.74
C ARG A 157 -57.92 -81.76 26.40
N LEU A 158 -57.39 -81.87 27.62
CA LEU A 158 -56.71 -80.75 28.29
C LEU A 158 -55.36 -80.44 27.62
N LEU A 159 -54.61 -81.47 27.22
CA LEU A 159 -53.38 -81.28 26.45
C LEU A 159 -53.69 -80.61 25.11
N GLU A 160 -54.69 -81.12 24.38
CA GLU A 160 -55.16 -80.55 23.12
C GLU A 160 -55.64 -79.10 23.27
N MET A 161 -56.37 -78.78 24.35
CA MET A 161 -56.81 -77.42 24.65
C MET A 161 -55.63 -76.51 25.00
N SER A 162 -54.63 -77.00 25.74
CA SER A 162 -53.43 -76.22 26.07
C SER A 162 -52.51 -76.00 24.86
N THR A 163 -52.40 -76.98 23.96
CA THR A 163 -51.64 -76.81 22.71
C THR A 163 -52.36 -75.85 21.79
N HIS A 164 -53.68 -75.91 21.73
CA HIS A 164 -54.48 -74.96 20.96
C HIS A 164 -54.35 -73.53 21.50
N GLU A 165 -54.39 -73.35 22.82
CA GLU A 165 -54.18 -72.05 23.46
C GLU A 165 -52.73 -71.53 23.24
N ALA A 166 -51.73 -72.42 23.29
CA ALA A 166 -50.35 -72.07 22.98
C ALA A 166 -50.15 -71.66 21.51
N ASP A 167 -50.74 -72.39 20.56
CA ASP A 167 -50.68 -72.04 19.13
C ASP A 167 -51.37 -70.70 18.86
N GLN A 168 -52.52 -70.44 19.50
CA GLN A 168 -53.21 -69.15 19.41
C GLN A 168 -52.35 -68.01 19.95
N LEU A 169 -51.70 -68.18 21.10
CA LEU A 169 -50.80 -67.18 21.68
C LEU A 169 -49.57 -66.93 20.80
N ILE A 170 -49.02 -67.98 20.18
CA ILE A 170 -47.90 -67.83 19.23
C ILE A 170 -48.34 -67.06 17.99
N GLU A 171 -49.53 -67.34 17.46
CA GLU A 171 -50.04 -66.64 16.29
C GLU A 171 -50.41 -65.18 16.58
N GLU A 172 -50.89 -64.88 17.78
CA GLU A 172 -51.12 -63.51 18.24
C GLU A 172 -49.80 -62.77 18.49
N ALA A 173 -48.81 -63.42 19.13
CA ALA A 173 -47.48 -62.85 19.31
C ALA A 173 -46.76 -62.59 17.98
N ASN A 174 -46.87 -63.49 17.00
CA ASN A 174 -46.34 -63.29 15.66
C ASN A 174 -47.04 -62.12 14.96
N ARG A 175 -48.38 -62.02 15.04
CA ARG A 175 -49.13 -60.88 14.51
C ARG A 175 -48.70 -59.55 15.14
N GLN A 176 -48.48 -59.53 16.45
CA GLN A 176 -47.98 -58.34 17.14
C GLN A 176 -46.54 -58.00 16.73
N ALA A 177 -45.67 -59.00 16.59
CA ALA A 177 -44.29 -58.79 16.14
C ALA A 177 -44.24 -58.23 14.71
N ASP A 178 -45.10 -58.74 13.81
CA ASP A 178 -45.21 -58.25 12.44
C ASP A 178 -45.76 -56.82 12.38
N GLN A 179 -46.73 -56.48 13.23
CA GLN A 179 -47.23 -55.11 13.36
C GLN A 179 -46.13 -54.14 13.84
N VAL A 180 -45.40 -54.49 14.91
CA VAL A 180 -44.32 -53.65 15.42
C VAL A 180 -43.20 -53.48 14.39
N ARG A 181 -42.89 -54.52 13.60
CA ARG A 181 -41.93 -54.41 12.49
C ARG A 181 -42.43 -53.49 11.40
N ALA A 182 -43.69 -53.63 10.97
CA ALA A 182 -44.26 -52.77 9.94
C ALA A 182 -44.31 -51.29 10.38
N ASP A 183 -44.66 -51.03 11.64
CA ASP A 183 -44.68 -49.67 12.21
C ASP A 183 -43.25 -49.10 12.30
N ALA A 184 -42.28 -49.89 12.76
CA ALA A 184 -40.89 -49.47 12.85
C ALA A 184 -40.27 -49.21 11.46
N GLU A 185 -40.60 -50.03 10.45
CA GLU A 185 -40.19 -49.81 9.06
C GLU A 185 -40.81 -48.53 8.49
N ALA A 186 -42.10 -48.30 8.74
CA ALA A 186 -42.79 -47.08 8.30
C ALA A 186 -42.18 -45.81 8.92
N ASP A 187 -41.84 -45.84 10.21
CA ASP A 187 -41.20 -44.71 10.89
C ASP A 187 -39.74 -44.51 10.44
N ALA A 188 -39.00 -45.59 10.19
CA ALA A 188 -37.67 -45.52 9.59
C ALA A 188 -37.71 -44.90 8.19
N ASP A 189 -38.71 -45.24 7.38
CA ASP A 189 -38.84 -44.69 6.03
C ASP A 189 -39.30 -43.23 6.04
N ARG A 190 -40.18 -42.84 6.97
CA ARG A 190 -40.55 -41.43 7.20
C ARG A 190 -39.33 -40.60 7.58
N THR A 191 -38.57 -41.03 8.59
CA THR A 191 -37.38 -40.29 9.04
C THR A 191 -36.31 -40.21 7.96
N ARG A 192 -36.11 -41.26 7.16
CA ARG A 192 -35.22 -41.22 5.99
C ARG A 192 -35.71 -40.25 4.93
N ALA A 193 -37.00 -40.21 4.64
CA ALA A 193 -37.59 -39.28 3.67
C ALA A 193 -37.43 -37.83 4.14
N ASP A 194 -37.73 -37.54 5.41
CA ASP A 194 -37.58 -36.21 5.99
C ASP A 194 -36.12 -35.74 6.00
N ALA A 195 -35.20 -36.61 6.43
CA ALA A 195 -33.76 -36.32 6.40
C ALA A 195 -33.25 -36.08 4.98
N ARG A 196 -33.77 -36.83 3.98
CA ARG A 196 -33.42 -36.63 2.59
C ARG A 196 -33.92 -35.29 2.06
N VAL A 197 -35.15 -34.90 2.35
CA VAL A 197 -35.70 -33.59 1.95
C VAL A 197 -34.90 -32.46 2.58
N GLN A 198 -34.55 -32.57 3.86
CA GLN A 198 -33.71 -31.57 4.55
C GLN A 198 -32.31 -31.49 3.94
N ALA A 199 -31.69 -32.62 3.60
CA ALA A 199 -30.39 -32.64 2.94
C ALA A 199 -30.46 -32.00 1.55
N GLU A 200 -31.49 -32.31 0.76
CA GLU A 200 -31.71 -31.71 -0.56
C GLU A 200 -31.90 -30.19 -0.46
N GLN A 201 -32.69 -29.72 0.52
CA GLN A 201 -32.88 -28.29 0.79
C GLN A 201 -31.57 -27.60 1.19
N LEU A 202 -30.79 -28.21 2.09
CA LEU A 202 -29.51 -27.64 2.53
C LEU A 202 -28.51 -27.55 1.38
N VAL A 203 -28.46 -28.56 0.52
CA VAL A 203 -27.63 -28.55 -0.69
C VAL A 203 -28.09 -27.46 -1.65
N GLU A 204 -29.39 -27.29 -1.85
CA GLU A 204 -29.92 -26.25 -2.72
C GLU A 204 -29.60 -24.84 -2.15
N GLU A 205 -29.79 -24.62 -0.86
CA GLU A 205 -29.41 -23.36 -0.22
C GLU A 205 -27.91 -23.08 -0.31
N ALA A 206 -27.08 -24.09 -0.06
CA ALA A 206 -25.63 -23.96 -0.14
C ALA A 206 -25.17 -23.63 -1.57
N THR A 207 -25.74 -24.30 -2.57
CA THR A 207 -25.42 -24.06 -3.99
C THR A 207 -25.91 -22.67 -4.43
N GLN A 208 -27.09 -22.22 -4.01
CA GLN A 208 -27.56 -20.85 -4.28
C GLN A 208 -26.68 -19.79 -3.61
N LYS A 209 -26.27 -20.00 -2.35
CA LYS A 209 -25.34 -19.11 -1.64
C LYS A 209 -23.98 -19.06 -2.32
N ALA A 210 -23.42 -20.20 -2.71
CA ALA A 210 -22.17 -20.28 -3.45
C ALA A 210 -22.26 -19.53 -4.78
N ALA A 211 -23.33 -19.72 -5.56
CA ALA A 211 -23.52 -19.00 -6.83
C ALA A 211 -23.63 -17.48 -6.64
N ARG A 212 -24.28 -17.01 -5.57
CA ARG A 212 -24.34 -15.58 -5.24
C ARG A 212 -22.98 -15.02 -4.88
N LEU A 213 -22.23 -15.72 -4.03
CA LEU A 213 -20.88 -15.31 -3.64
C LEU A 213 -19.94 -15.28 -4.85
N ASP A 214 -20.01 -16.27 -5.74
CA ASP A 214 -19.22 -16.28 -6.98
C ASP A 214 -19.58 -15.10 -7.89
N TYR A 215 -20.86 -14.76 -8.01
CA TYR A 215 -21.30 -13.60 -8.78
C TYR A 215 -20.79 -12.28 -8.18
N GLU A 216 -20.90 -12.12 -6.86
CA GLU A 216 -20.39 -10.94 -6.15
C GLU A 216 -18.87 -10.84 -6.23
N ALA A 217 -18.14 -11.95 -6.07
CA ALA A 217 -16.69 -12.00 -6.20
C ALA A 217 -16.23 -11.64 -7.61
N ARG A 218 -16.92 -12.13 -8.65
CA ARG A 218 -16.62 -11.75 -10.05
C ARG A 218 -16.89 -10.28 -10.31
N ASN A 219 -18.05 -9.77 -9.89
CA ASN A 219 -18.38 -8.36 -10.10
C ASN A 219 -17.44 -7.42 -9.34
N THR A 220 -17.02 -7.79 -8.13
CA THR A 220 -16.05 -7.01 -7.36
C THR A 220 -14.66 -7.06 -8.01
N ALA A 221 -14.24 -8.21 -8.52
CA ALA A 221 -12.99 -8.32 -9.28
C ALA A 221 -13.04 -7.48 -10.57
N ASP A 222 -14.13 -7.54 -11.34
CA ASP A 222 -14.32 -6.74 -12.56
C ASP A 222 -14.32 -5.24 -12.25
N ARG A 223 -14.94 -4.84 -11.14
CA ARG A 223 -14.93 -3.44 -10.71
C ARG A 223 -13.53 -2.97 -10.31
N VAL A 224 -12.82 -3.74 -9.48
CA VAL A 224 -11.46 -3.38 -9.03
C VAL A 224 -10.49 -3.34 -10.21
N THR A 225 -10.61 -4.27 -11.17
CA THR A 225 -9.77 -4.25 -12.38
C THR A 225 -10.08 -3.04 -13.25
N ALA A 226 -11.35 -2.67 -13.44
CA ALA A 226 -11.73 -1.45 -14.15
C ALA A 226 -11.19 -0.19 -13.47
N GLU A 227 -11.37 -0.06 -12.15
CA GLU A 227 -10.85 1.05 -11.35
C GLU A 227 -9.31 1.13 -11.40
N ALA A 228 -8.63 -0.02 -11.35
CA ALA A 228 -7.16 -0.07 -11.49
C ALA A 228 -6.71 0.36 -12.89
N HIS A 229 -7.41 -0.06 -13.95
CA HIS A 229 -7.12 0.35 -15.31
C HIS A 229 -7.35 1.85 -15.54
N GLU A 230 -8.43 2.42 -15.01
CA GLU A 230 -8.67 3.86 -15.09
C GLU A 230 -7.62 4.67 -14.32
N ASN A 231 -7.25 4.25 -13.11
CA ASN A 231 -6.19 4.90 -12.35
C ASN A 231 -4.83 4.80 -13.06
N ALA A 232 -4.51 3.65 -13.66
CA ALA A 232 -3.29 3.48 -14.43
C ALA A 232 -3.27 4.41 -15.67
N ARG A 233 -4.38 4.50 -16.40
CA ARG A 233 -4.51 5.45 -17.53
C ARG A 233 -4.32 6.89 -17.08
N ARG A 234 -5.01 7.30 -16.02
CA ARG A 234 -4.87 8.64 -15.45
C ARG A 234 -3.43 8.95 -15.05
N LEU A 235 -2.74 8.01 -14.40
CA LEU A 235 -1.34 8.19 -14.01
C LEU A 235 -0.42 8.32 -15.24
N ILE A 236 -0.67 7.55 -16.30
CA ILE A 236 0.10 7.65 -17.55
C ILE A 236 -0.13 9.01 -18.21
N ASP A 237 -1.38 9.46 -18.30
CA ASP A 237 -1.72 10.75 -18.89
C ASP A 237 -1.11 11.91 -18.07
N GLU A 238 -1.19 11.85 -16.74
CA GLU A 238 -0.55 12.82 -15.85
C GLU A 238 0.98 12.82 -16.02
N ALA A 239 1.60 11.65 -16.15
CA ALA A 239 3.05 11.53 -16.36
C ALA A 239 3.47 12.09 -17.73
N GLN A 240 2.69 11.83 -18.79
CA GLN A 240 2.92 12.39 -20.13
C GLN A 240 2.79 13.91 -20.12
N GLN A 241 1.73 14.46 -19.54
CA GLN A 241 1.55 15.90 -19.42
C GLN A 241 2.69 16.58 -18.66
N ARG A 242 3.19 15.95 -17.59
CA ARG A 242 4.36 16.46 -16.86
C ARG A 242 5.64 16.40 -17.68
N ALA A 243 5.83 15.35 -18.47
CA ALA A 243 6.97 15.24 -19.37
C ALA A 243 6.92 16.33 -20.45
N ASP A 244 5.77 16.53 -21.09
CA ASP A 244 5.59 17.57 -22.11
C ASP A 244 5.79 18.98 -21.53
N ALA A 245 5.29 19.23 -20.32
CA ALA A 245 5.49 20.50 -19.62
C ALA A 245 6.97 20.75 -19.29
N LEU A 246 7.69 19.72 -18.80
CA LEU A 246 9.11 19.79 -18.52
C LEU A 246 9.92 20.03 -19.79
N ASP A 247 9.59 19.35 -20.89
CA ASP A 247 10.24 19.55 -22.19
C ASP A 247 10.03 20.97 -22.70
N GLY A 248 8.83 21.54 -22.52
CA GLY A 248 8.54 22.95 -22.83
C GLY A 248 9.37 23.92 -21.98
N GLU A 249 9.52 23.65 -20.69
CA GLU A 249 10.33 24.47 -19.78
C GLU A 249 11.82 24.40 -20.16
N VAL A 250 12.34 23.20 -20.46
CA VAL A 250 13.73 22.98 -20.89
C VAL A 250 14.00 23.69 -22.22
N ALA A 251 13.07 23.61 -23.18
CA ALA A 251 13.19 24.32 -24.45
C ALA A 251 13.20 25.85 -24.28
N SER A 252 12.37 26.37 -23.37
CA SER A 252 12.32 27.80 -23.03
C SER A 252 13.62 28.26 -22.39
N LYS A 253 14.09 27.57 -21.34
CA LYS A 253 15.38 27.84 -20.69
C LYS A 253 16.55 27.75 -21.64
N ARG A 254 16.55 26.77 -22.55
CA ARG A 254 17.58 26.66 -23.59
C ARG A 254 17.63 27.90 -24.47
N THR A 255 16.47 28.38 -24.92
CA THR A 255 16.38 29.58 -25.75
C THR A 255 16.85 30.82 -24.99
N GLU A 256 16.44 30.97 -23.73
CA GLU A 256 16.87 32.07 -22.86
C GLU A 256 18.40 32.08 -22.66
N LEU A 257 18.98 30.93 -22.32
CA LEU A 257 20.43 30.80 -22.12
C LEU A 257 21.21 31.07 -23.41
N LEU A 258 20.72 30.59 -24.56
CA LEU A 258 21.35 30.88 -25.85
C LEU A 258 21.26 32.38 -26.18
N SER A 259 20.12 33.01 -25.94
CA SER A 259 19.97 34.46 -26.13
C SER A 259 20.89 35.26 -25.20
N ALA A 260 21.06 34.83 -23.96
CA ALA A 260 21.98 35.46 -23.01
C ALA A 260 23.45 35.30 -23.47
N LEU A 261 23.84 34.09 -23.89
CA LEU A 261 25.17 33.80 -24.45
C LEU A 261 25.45 34.63 -25.70
N GLU A 262 24.47 34.78 -26.59
CA GLU A 262 24.60 35.62 -27.79
C GLU A 262 24.80 37.09 -27.43
N SER A 263 24.04 37.62 -26.47
CA SER A 263 24.23 38.98 -25.97
C SER A 263 25.60 39.18 -25.32
N GLU A 264 26.07 38.23 -24.53
CA GLU A 264 27.40 38.30 -23.91
C GLU A 264 28.50 38.27 -24.98
N ARG A 265 28.37 37.39 -25.97
CA ARG A 265 29.28 37.34 -27.13
C ARG A 265 29.31 38.66 -27.88
N ASP A 266 28.17 39.31 -28.11
CA ASP A 266 28.10 40.60 -28.78
C ASP A 266 28.74 41.72 -27.95
N ASN A 267 28.50 41.72 -26.63
CA ASN A 267 29.14 42.66 -25.70
C ASN A 267 30.67 42.50 -25.67
N LEU A 268 31.17 41.26 -25.63
CA LEU A 268 32.60 40.97 -25.71
C LEU A 268 33.18 41.39 -27.06
N THR A 269 32.47 41.15 -28.15
CA THR A 269 32.88 41.56 -29.50
C THR A 269 32.99 43.09 -29.60
N ALA A 270 32.01 43.82 -29.07
CA ALA A 270 32.03 45.28 -28.99
C ALA A 270 33.22 45.78 -28.15
N SER A 271 33.45 45.19 -26.97
CA SER A 271 34.57 45.53 -26.09
C SER A 271 35.93 45.31 -26.76
N VAL A 272 36.09 44.19 -27.49
CA VAL A 272 37.31 43.92 -28.27
C VAL A 272 37.50 44.96 -29.38
N SER A 273 36.44 45.33 -30.08
CA SER A 273 36.51 46.37 -31.12
C SER A 273 36.91 47.73 -30.54
N GLN A 274 36.38 48.08 -29.37
CA GLN A 274 36.70 49.31 -28.66
C GLN A 274 38.16 49.34 -28.20
N LEU A 275 38.67 48.24 -27.63
CA LEU A 275 40.09 48.12 -27.25
C LEU A 275 41.03 48.25 -28.45
N ARG A 276 40.68 47.66 -29.60
CA ARG A 276 41.45 47.82 -30.85
C ARG A 276 41.42 49.26 -31.36
N GLY A 277 40.28 49.95 -31.24
CA GLY A 277 40.15 51.37 -31.54
C GLY A 277 41.09 52.21 -30.68
N PHE A 278 41.04 52.03 -29.35
CA PHE A 278 41.95 52.69 -28.41
C PHE A 278 43.42 52.40 -28.71
N GLU A 279 43.78 51.16 -29.05
CA GLU A 279 45.15 50.81 -29.43
C GLU A 279 45.60 51.56 -30.70
N SER A 280 44.76 51.59 -31.73
CA SER A 280 45.05 52.28 -32.98
C SER A 280 45.25 53.79 -32.77
N GLU A 281 44.34 54.42 -32.03
CA GLU A 281 44.44 55.85 -31.67
C GLU A 281 45.68 56.14 -30.83
N TYR A 282 45.98 55.29 -29.84
CA TYR A 282 47.18 55.42 -29.01
C TYR A 282 48.45 55.31 -29.86
N ARG A 283 48.54 54.32 -30.77
CA ARG A 283 49.67 54.17 -31.69
C ARG A 283 49.81 55.38 -32.63
N ALA A 284 48.71 55.91 -33.14
CA ALA A 284 48.71 57.10 -33.99
C ALA A 284 49.20 58.34 -33.21
N ASN A 285 48.68 58.55 -32.00
CA ASN A 285 49.08 59.65 -31.12
C ASN A 285 50.56 59.54 -30.72
N LEU A 286 51.04 58.33 -30.35
CA LEU A 286 52.44 58.10 -30.03
C LEU A 286 53.34 58.36 -31.24
N THR A 287 52.94 57.90 -32.42
CA THR A 287 53.68 58.14 -33.67
C THR A 287 53.75 59.64 -33.98
N SER A 288 52.63 60.37 -33.87
CA SER A 288 52.58 61.82 -34.05
C SER A 288 53.44 62.55 -33.02
N GLN A 289 53.39 62.16 -31.75
CA GLN A 289 54.26 62.73 -30.72
C GLN A 289 55.74 62.51 -31.05
N ILE A 290 56.14 61.29 -31.43
CA ILE A 290 57.53 60.99 -31.80
C ILE A 290 57.95 61.81 -33.03
N GLN A 291 57.09 61.95 -34.05
CA GLN A 291 57.33 62.78 -35.22
C GLN A 291 57.52 64.25 -34.84
N ASN A 292 56.64 64.82 -34.00
CA ASN A 292 56.76 66.19 -33.52
C ASN A 292 58.07 66.41 -32.72
N HIS A 293 58.45 65.46 -31.86
CA HIS A 293 59.73 65.54 -31.14
C HIS A 293 60.93 65.50 -32.11
N LEU A 294 60.92 64.64 -33.12
CA LEU A 294 61.96 64.59 -34.16
C LEU A 294 62.04 65.91 -34.95
N GLU A 295 60.90 66.48 -35.33
CA GLU A 295 60.84 67.78 -36.02
C GLU A 295 61.34 68.92 -35.13
N SER A 296 60.99 68.92 -33.84
CA SER A 296 61.52 69.89 -32.87
C SER A 296 63.05 69.79 -32.75
N LEU A 297 63.61 68.57 -32.77
CA LEU A 297 65.06 68.34 -32.73
C LEU A 297 65.75 68.74 -34.05
N GLN A 298 65.10 68.51 -35.19
CA GLN A 298 65.58 69.02 -36.49
C GLN A 298 65.57 70.55 -36.53
N ASN A 299 64.55 71.19 -35.98
CA ASN A 299 64.48 72.65 -35.85
C ASN A 299 65.46 73.20 -34.80
N LEU A 300 65.82 72.40 -33.80
CA LEU A 300 66.93 72.69 -32.86
C LEU A 300 68.32 72.45 -33.48
N SER A 301 68.39 71.96 -34.72
CA SER A 301 69.64 71.75 -35.45
C SER A 301 70.17 73.08 -36.02
N LEU A 302 71.00 73.72 -35.19
CA LEU A 302 72.17 74.56 -35.51
C LEU A 302 72.10 75.40 -36.80
N ALA A 303 71.69 76.66 -36.65
CA ALA A 303 72.39 77.75 -37.31
C ALA A 303 73.65 78.10 -36.48
N PRO A 304 74.87 78.17 -37.06
CA PRO A 304 76.04 78.61 -36.34
C PRO A 304 75.95 80.13 -36.13
N GLN A 305 75.63 80.58 -34.93
CA GLN A 305 75.84 81.98 -34.55
C GLN A 305 77.34 82.20 -34.32
N ALA A 306 78.06 82.46 -35.42
CA ALA A 306 79.38 83.07 -35.35
C ALA A 306 79.20 84.55 -34.98
N SER A 307 79.21 84.84 -33.67
CA SER A 307 79.28 86.22 -33.15
C SER A 307 80.25 86.25 -31.98
N GLY A 308 81.52 86.50 -32.29
CA GLY A 308 82.51 86.86 -31.28
C GLY A 308 82.17 88.23 -30.70
N GLN A 309 81.80 88.27 -29.43
CA GLN A 309 81.85 89.47 -28.59
C GLN A 309 82.34 89.08 -27.21
N THR A 310 83.64 89.25 -27.00
CA THR A 310 84.24 89.40 -25.67
C THR A 310 83.76 90.74 -25.10
N PRO A 311 83.09 90.78 -23.93
CA PRO A 311 82.76 92.05 -23.31
C PRO A 311 84.04 92.69 -22.77
N ARG A 312 84.46 93.82 -23.37
CA ARG A 312 85.48 94.72 -22.82
C ARG A 312 84.95 95.30 -21.51
N LEU A 313 85.60 94.93 -20.41
CA LEU A 313 85.46 95.48 -19.05
C LEU A 313 85.89 96.96 -18.91
N ASP A 314 86.07 97.68 -20.03
CA ASP A 314 86.76 98.97 -20.10
C ASP A 314 85.79 100.18 -20.17
N ALA A 315 84.48 99.94 -20.18
CA ALA A 315 83.46 100.99 -20.36
C ALA A 315 82.75 101.45 -19.07
N LEU A 316 83.07 100.88 -17.90
CA LEU A 316 82.43 101.25 -16.62
C LEU A 316 83.35 102.04 -15.67
N MET A 317 84.61 102.29 -16.04
CA MET A 317 85.57 103.06 -15.24
C MET A 317 85.61 104.57 -15.58
N ASN A 318 84.76 105.08 -16.48
CA ASN A 318 84.86 106.46 -16.95
C ASN A 318 83.56 107.28 -16.91
N ASN A 319 82.65 106.99 -15.97
CA ASN A 319 81.51 107.88 -15.72
C ASN A 319 81.26 108.03 -14.21
N GLN A 320 82.17 108.73 -13.54
CA GLN A 320 81.91 109.43 -12.28
C GLN A 320 81.98 110.93 -12.54
N GLY A 321 80.88 111.62 -12.24
CA GLY A 321 80.74 113.06 -12.12
C GLY A 321 79.55 113.31 -11.20
#